data_AF-A0A645HZB7-F1
#
_entry.id   AF-A0A645HZB7-F1
#
_cell.length_a   1.000
_cell.length_b   1.000
_cell.length_c   1.000
_cell.angle_alpha   90.00
_cell.angle_beta   90.00
_cell.angle_gamma   90.00
#
_symmetry.space_group_name_H-M   'P 1'
#
loop_
_entity.id
_entity.type
_entity.pdbx_description
1 polymer ?
#
loop_
_entity_poly.entity_id
_entity_poly.type
_entity_poly.pdbx_seq_one_letter_code
_entity_poly.pdbx_strand_id
1 'polypeptide(L)'
;MFPGVKYLETNGTLPGELEKVLPHVDIISMDIKLPSVVGNSYWEEHRQFLRIAKHKEIFVKIVISGETSWAEFATAIQLIADVDKNITVILQPVTPINGCINVDPDRIIFLQDEALSLLNDVRVIPQTHKYIGQL
;
A
#
# COMPACT_ATOMS: atom_id res chain seq x y z
N MET A 1 16.49 2.73 -25.36
CA MET A 1 15.22 2.81 -24.60
C MET A 1 14.59 1.42 -24.67
N PHE A 2 14.35 0.77 -23.53
CA PHE A 2 13.69 -0.54 -23.52
C PHE A 2 12.21 -0.35 -23.87
N PRO A 3 11.67 -1.10 -24.85
CA PRO A 3 10.25 -1.04 -25.18
C PRO A 3 9.41 -1.66 -24.06
N GLY A 4 8.31 -1.02 -23.68
CA GLY A 4 7.34 -1.55 -22.71
C GLY A 4 7.02 -0.62 -21.54
N VAL A 5 5.89 -0.89 -20.88
CA VAL A 5 5.45 -0.25 -19.63
C VAL A 5 6.36 -0.73 -18.50
N LYS A 6 6.88 0.20 -17.71
CA LYS A 6 7.79 -0.08 -16.60
C LYS A 6 7.06 0.09 -15.28
N TYR A 7 7.02 -1.01 -14.55
CA TYR A 7 6.34 -1.13 -13.26
C TYR A 7 7.38 -1.13 -12.13
N LEU A 8 7.20 -0.26 -11.14
CA LEU A 8 8.03 -0.18 -9.95
C LEU A 8 7.25 -0.66 -8.73
N GLU A 9 7.76 -1.69 -8.07
CA GLU A 9 7.33 -2.08 -6.72
C GLU A 9 8.31 -1.54 -5.69
N THR A 10 7.80 -0.93 -4.62
CA THR A 10 8.64 -0.23 -3.65
C THR A 10 7.94 -0.12 -2.29
N ASN A 11 8.73 -0.05 -1.23
CA ASN A 11 8.23 0.24 0.12
C ASN A 11 8.03 1.76 0.37
N GLY A 12 8.33 2.61 -0.62
CA GLY A 12 8.03 4.05 -0.55
C GLY A 12 8.75 4.83 0.55
N THR A 13 9.94 4.41 0.97
CA THR A 13 10.72 5.09 2.05
C THR A 13 11.85 5.99 1.54
N LEU A 14 12.08 6.07 0.22
CA LEU A 14 13.20 6.82 -0.38
C LEU A 14 12.71 7.85 -1.41
N PRO A 15 12.06 8.95 -0.98
CA PRO A 15 11.50 9.96 -1.89
C PRO A 15 12.56 10.59 -2.81
N GLY A 16 13.78 10.85 -2.31
CA GLY A 16 14.87 11.41 -3.14
C GLY A 16 15.39 10.45 -4.22
N GLU A 17 15.31 9.14 -3.99
CA GLU A 17 15.67 8.16 -5.04
C GLU A 17 14.53 7.98 -6.05
N LEU A 18 13.27 8.13 -5.62
CA LEU A 18 12.13 8.12 -6.52
C LEU A 18 12.27 9.19 -7.60
N GLU A 19 12.63 10.42 -7.25
CA GLU A 19 12.77 11.53 -8.22
C GLU A 19 13.74 11.18 -9.36
N LYS A 20 14.83 10.47 -9.06
CA LYS A 20 15.84 10.08 -10.05
C LYS A 20 15.31 9.06 -11.06
N VAL A 21 14.42 8.16 -10.61
CA VAL A 21 13.88 7.07 -11.45
C VAL A 21 12.52 7.40 -12.06
N LEU A 22 11.81 8.40 -11.55
CA LEU A 22 10.46 8.79 -11.98
C LEU A 22 10.32 9.03 -13.50
N PRO A 23 11.30 9.61 -14.22
CA PRO A 23 11.23 9.76 -15.68
C PRO A 23 11.25 8.42 -16.45
N HIS A 24 11.57 7.32 -15.77
CA HIS A 24 11.70 6.00 -16.37
C HIS A 24 10.66 5.00 -15.85
N VAL A 25 9.69 5.42 -15.06
CA VAL A 25 8.64 4.57 -14.50
C VAL A 25 7.28 5.05 -14.97
N ASP A 26 6.41 4.10 -15.30
CA ASP A 26 5.05 4.36 -15.77
C ASP A 26 4.03 4.10 -14.64
N ILE A 27 4.19 2.98 -13.93
CA ILE A 27 3.29 2.53 -12.87
C ILE A 27 4.08 2.30 -11.58
N ILE A 28 3.54 2.77 -10.44
CA ILE A 28 4.12 2.60 -9.12
C ILE A 28 3.16 1.82 -8.22
N SER A 29 3.64 0.72 -7.68
CA SER A 29 3.01 -0.03 -6.60
C SER A 29 3.79 0.23 -5.31
N MET A 30 3.22 1.05 -4.44
CA MET A 30 3.85 1.43 -3.17
C MET A 30 3.25 0.62 -2.03
N ASP A 31 4.09 -0.05 -1.25
CA ASP A 31 3.68 -0.67 0.02
C ASP A 31 3.83 0.33 1.17
N ILE A 32 2.75 0.61 1.90
CA ILE A 32 2.86 1.17 3.25
C ILE A 32 2.94 0.01 4.23
N LYS A 33 4.13 -0.18 4.81
CA LYS A 33 4.35 -1.15 5.88
C LYS A 33 4.09 -0.46 7.22
N LEU A 34 3.10 -0.96 7.96
CA LEU A 34 2.72 -0.38 9.24
C LEU A 34 3.86 -0.52 10.27
N PRO A 35 4.02 0.43 11.21
CA PRO A 35 5.12 0.42 12.17
C PRO A 35 5.21 -0.88 12.99
N SER A 36 4.07 -1.46 13.36
CA SER A 36 3.99 -2.78 14.00
C SER A 36 4.71 -3.90 13.23
N VAL A 37 4.83 -3.80 11.91
CA VAL A 37 5.47 -4.80 11.04
C VAL A 37 6.97 -4.55 10.87
N VAL A 38 7.38 -3.28 10.76
CA VAL A 38 8.77 -2.90 10.41
C VAL A 38 9.58 -2.36 11.60
N GLY A 39 8.96 -2.15 12.75
CA GLY A 39 9.59 -1.63 13.97
C GLY A 39 9.85 -0.12 13.99
N ASN A 40 9.62 0.59 12.88
CA ASN A 40 9.81 2.04 12.76
C ASN A 40 8.66 2.66 11.96
N SER A 41 8.36 3.94 12.19
CA SER A 41 7.41 4.69 11.37
C SER A 41 8.10 5.47 10.25
N TYR A 42 7.62 5.33 9.03
CA TYR A 42 8.09 6.09 7.86
C TYR A 42 7.03 7.07 7.33
N TRP A 43 6.20 7.62 8.22
CA TRP A 43 5.03 8.41 7.83
C TRP A 43 5.40 9.65 7.03
N GLU A 44 6.47 10.36 7.38
CA GLU A 44 6.87 11.55 6.65
C GLU A 44 7.49 11.20 5.30
N GLU A 45 8.31 10.15 5.25
CA GLU A 45 8.88 9.63 4.01
C GLU A 45 7.79 9.16 3.04
N HIS A 46 6.79 8.43 3.54
CA HIS A 46 5.63 8.01 2.75
C HIS A 46 4.83 9.20 2.23
N ARG A 47 4.61 10.23 3.06
CA ARG A 47 3.91 11.46 2.65
C ARG A 47 4.67 12.16 1.52
N GLN A 48 5.98 12.32 1.67
CA GLN A 48 6.83 12.93 0.63
C GLN A 48 6.84 12.09 -0.65
N PHE A 49 6.98 10.77 -0.50
CA PHE A 49 6.97 9.83 -1.62
C PHE A 49 5.67 9.94 -2.43
N LEU A 50 4.51 9.89 -1.77
CA LEU A 50 3.21 10.01 -2.44
C LEU A 50 3.03 11.38 -3.12
N ARG A 51 3.50 12.47 -2.49
CA ARG A 51 3.45 13.81 -3.11
C ARG A 51 4.21 13.89 -4.42
N ILE A 52 5.34 13.19 -4.52
CA ILE A 52 6.14 13.08 -5.76
C ILE A 52 5.46 12.13 -6.75
N ALA A 53 5.02 10.97 -6.28
CA ALA A 53 4.51 9.89 -7.10
C ALA A 53 3.10 10.13 -7.68
N LYS A 54 2.27 10.96 -7.07
CA LYS A 54 0.87 11.22 -7.52
C LYS A 54 0.73 11.76 -8.95
N HIS A 55 1.83 12.20 -9.56
CA HIS A 55 1.89 12.61 -10.96
C HIS A 55 2.10 11.45 -11.94
N LYS A 56 2.17 10.21 -11.43
CA LYS A 56 2.22 8.95 -12.18
C LYS A 56 1.01 8.10 -11.86
N GLU A 57 0.83 7.00 -12.59
CA GLU A 57 -0.10 5.96 -12.18
C GLU A 57 0.44 5.29 -10.91
N ILE A 58 -0.21 5.53 -9.77
CA ILE A 58 0.17 4.98 -8.47
C ILE A 58 -1.02 4.37 -7.75
N PHE A 59 -0.76 3.25 -7.08
CA PHE A 59 -1.65 2.69 -6.07
C PHE A 59 -0.84 2.27 -4.84
N VAL A 60 -1.52 2.28 -3.69
CA VAL A 60 -0.92 1.92 -2.40
C VAL A 60 -1.43 0.57 -1.93
N LYS A 61 -0.53 -0.31 -1.53
CA LYS A 61 -0.83 -1.60 -0.91
C LYS A 61 -0.61 -1.49 0.60
N ILE A 62 -1.55 -2.01 1.38
CA ILE A 62 -1.42 -2.17 2.83
C ILE A 62 -1.69 -3.64 3.14
N VAL A 63 -0.72 -4.33 3.74
CA VAL A 63 -0.90 -5.71 4.18
C VAL A 63 -1.65 -5.71 5.51
N ILE A 64 -2.77 -6.45 5.56
CA ILE A 64 -3.61 -6.56 6.74
C ILE A 64 -3.47 -7.96 7.35
N SER A 65 -3.21 -8.01 8.66
CA SER A 65 -3.17 -9.24 9.46
C SER A 65 -4.16 -9.16 10.61
N GLY A 66 -4.33 -10.27 11.35
CA GLY A 66 -5.06 -10.27 12.61
C GLY A 66 -4.49 -9.32 13.67
N GLU A 67 -3.26 -8.86 13.50
CA GLU A 67 -2.54 -7.99 14.46
C GLU A 67 -2.49 -6.52 14.02
N THR A 68 -2.99 -6.19 12.81
CA THR A 68 -2.99 -4.81 12.31
C THR A 68 -3.67 -3.87 13.30
N SER A 69 -2.97 -2.83 13.74
CA SER A 69 -3.54 -1.83 14.64
C SER A 69 -4.50 -0.92 13.91
N TRP A 70 -5.67 -0.65 14.50
CA TRP A 70 -6.61 0.34 14.00
C TRP A 70 -5.98 1.74 13.89
N ALA A 71 -5.19 2.14 14.88
CA ALA A 71 -4.58 3.46 14.90
C ALA A 71 -3.57 3.65 13.75
N GLU A 72 -2.77 2.62 13.47
CA GLU A 72 -1.81 2.64 12.35
C GLU A 72 -2.52 2.62 11.00
N PHE A 73 -3.57 1.80 10.88
CA PHE A 73 -4.40 1.74 9.69
C PHE A 73 -5.05 3.09 9.38
N ALA A 74 -5.74 3.68 10.36
CA ALA A 74 -6.38 4.99 10.22
C ALA A 74 -5.36 6.08 9.85
N THR A 75 -4.17 6.04 10.46
CA THR A 75 -3.06 6.96 10.12
C THR A 75 -2.64 6.81 8.66
N ALA A 76 -2.48 5.58 8.16
CA ALA A 76 -2.11 5.32 6.78
C ALA A 76 -3.19 5.83 5.80
N ILE A 77 -4.46 5.54 6.06
CA ILE A 77 -5.58 6.00 5.21
C ILE A 77 -5.65 7.53 5.19
N GLN A 78 -5.58 8.18 6.35
CA GLN A 78 -5.61 9.65 6.43
C GLN A 78 -4.43 10.27 5.67
N LEU A 79 -3.23 9.70 5.80
CA LEU A 79 -2.04 10.15 5.08
C LEU A 79 -2.24 10.11 3.56
N ILE A 80 -2.84 9.03 3.03
CA ILE A 80 -3.12 8.89 1.60
C ILE A 80 -4.18 9.93 1.18
N ALA A 81 -5.26 10.05 1.94
CA ALA A 81 -6.36 10.98 1.66
C ALA A 81 -5.90 12.46 1.67
N ASP A 82 -4.96 12.81 2.55
CA ASP A 82 -4.33 14.15 2.59
C ASP A 82 -3.54 14.47 1.30
N VAL A 83 -3.02 13.45 0.62
CA VAL A 83 -2.24 13.62 -0.61
C VAL A 83 -3.14 13.67 -1.83
N ASP A 84 -3.97 12.65 -2.00
CA ASP A 84 -4.98 12.55 -3.06
C ASP A 84 -5.97 11.40 -2.77
N LYS A 85 -7.25 11.73 -2.63
CA LYS A 85 -8.33 10.77 -2.37
C LYS A 85 -8.59 9.79 -3.52
N ASN A 86 -8.04 10.07 -4.71
CA ASN A 86 -8.18 9.22 -5.89
C ASN A 86 -7.08 8.16 -6.02
N ILE A 87 -6.09 8.15 -5.14
CA ILE A 87 -5.09 7.08 -5.11
C ILE A 87 -5.82 5.78 -4.71
N THR A 88 -5.78 4.79 -5.60
CA THR A 88 -6.33 3.47 -5.31
C THR A 88 -5.57 2.85 -4.13
N VAL A 89 -6.30 2.35 -3.14
CA VAL A 89 -5.75 1.57 -2.04
C VAL A 89 -6.14 0.11 -2.18
N ILE A 90 -5.16 -0.77 -2.10
CA ILE A 90 -5.34 -2.21 -2.07
C ILE A 90 -5.07 -2.68 -0.64
N LEU A 91 -6.13 -3.13 0.02
CA LEU A 91 -6.02 -3.90 1.26
C LEU A 91 -5.70 -5.34 0.88
N GLN A 92 -4.52 -5.80 1.31
CA GLN A 92 -4.03 -7.13 0.99
C GLN A 92 -4.03 -8.01 2.24
N PRO A 93 -5.00 -8.92 2.41
CA PRO A 93 -4.97 -9.90 3.48
C PRO A 93 -3.68 -10.71 3.47
N VAL A 94 -3.05 -10.85 4.63
CA VAL A 94 -1.88 -11.73 4.80
C VAL A 94 -2.30 -13.17 4.52
N THR A 95 -1.50 -13.91 3.76
CA THR A 95 -1.68 -15.37 3.71
C THR A 95 -1.01 -15.98 4.94
N PRO A 96 -1.71 -16.79 5.76
CA PRO A 96 -1.19 -17.36 7.00
C PRO A 96 -0.15 -18.46 6.69
N ILE A 97 1.05 -18.02 6.31
CA ILE A 97 2.25 -18.85 6.16
C ILE A 97 3.18 -18.46 7.31
N ASN A 98 3.89 -19.43 7.89
CA ASN A 98 4.85 -19.22 9.00
C ASN A 98 4.26 -18.61 10.28
N GLY A 99 3.01 -18.93 10.61
CA GLY A 99 2.40 -18.55 11.89
C GLY A 99 1.79 -17.15 11.96
N CYS A 100 1.72 -16.40 10.85
CA CYS A 100 0.98 -15.15 10.80
C CYS A 100 -0.53 -15.39 11.04
N ILE A 101 -1.12 -14.58 11.93
CA ILE A 101 -2.55 -14.64 12.23
C ILE A 101 -3.32 -14.12 11.01
N ASN A 102 -4.16 -14.98 10.43
CA ASN A 102 -5.05 -14.60 9.35
C ASN A 102 -6.00 -13.49 9.81
N VAL A 103 -6.40 -12.63 8.89
CA VAL A 103 -7.42 -11.62 9.15
C VAL A 103 -8.81 -12.22 8.96
N ASP A 104 -9.72 -11.92 9.88
CA ASP A 104 -11.13 -12.27 9.75
C ASP A 104 -11.73 -11.57 8.51
N PRO A 105 -12.44 -12.28 7.61
CA PRO A 105 -13.12 -11.66 6.48
C PRO A 105 -14.00 -10.46 6.84
N ASP A 106 -14.76 -10.54 7.94
CA ASP A 106 -15.65 -9.46 8.38
C ASP A 106 -14.85 -8.22 8.78
N ARG A 107 -13.67 -8.44 9.38
CA ARG A 107 -12.75 -7.35 9.71
C ARG A 107 -12.18 -6.68 8.47
N ILE A 108 -11.88 -7.42 7.41
CA ILE A 108 -11.41 -6.82 6.15
C ILE A 108 -12.48 -5.96 5.51
N ILE A 109 -13.72 -6.43 5.48
CA ILE A 109 -14.84 -5.63 4.95
C ILE A 109 -15.04 -4.37 5.78
N PHE A 110 -14.97 -4.47 7.11
CA PHE A 110 -15.02 -3.31 8.00
C PHE A 110 -13.91 -2.29 7.69
N LEU A 111 -12.65 -2.73 7.58
CA LEU A 111 -11.53 -1.85 7.26
C LEU A 111 -11.66 -1.21 5.86
N GLN A 112 -12.23 -1.94 4.90
CA GLN A 112 -12.50 -1.41 3.57
C GLN A 112 -13.54 -0.29 3.63
N ASP A 113 -14.65 -0.48 4.33
CA ASP A 113 -15.72 0.52 4.49
C ASP A 113 -15.19 1.79 5.16
N GLU A 114 -14.42 1.63 6.24
CA GLU A 114 -13.78 2.74 6.94
C GLU A 114 -12.83 3.53 6.03
N ALA A 115 -12.03 2.84 5.19
CA ALA A 115 -11.16 3.52 4.25
C ALA A 115 -11.93 4.25 3.13
N LEU A 116 -13.04 3.67 2.66
CA LEU A 116 -13.93 4.28 1.66
C LEU A 116 -14.64 5.55 2.18
N SER A 117 -14.72 5.75 3.49
CA SER A 117 -15.22 7.01 4.06
C SER A 117 -14.32 8.21 3.73
N LEU A 118 -13.04 7.97 3.40
CA LEU A 118 -12.04 9.01 3.10
C LEU A 118 -11.50 8.96 1.66
N LEU A 119 -11.51 7.78 1.03
CA LEU A 119 -10.91 7.49 -0.27
C LEU A 119 -11.95 7.04 -1.29
N ASN A 120 -11.69 7.30 -2.58
CA ASN A 120 -12.66 7.02 -3.65
C ASN A 120 -12.55 5.59 -4.22
N ASP A 121 -11.43 4.90 -4.02
CA ASP A 121 -11.19 3.55 -4.56
C ASP A 121 -10.36 2.71 -3.60
N VAL A 122 -11.03 1.79 -2.89
CA VAL A 122 -10.41 0.83 -1.97
C VAL A 122 -10.83 -0.58 -2.38
N ARG A 123 -9.84 -1.44 -2.60
CA ARG A 123 -10.03 -2.81 -3.09
C ARG A 123 -9.44 -3.80 -2.10
N VAL A 124 -10.05 -4.96 -2.00
CA VAL A 124 -9.49 -6.10 -1.28
C VAL A 124 -8.94 -7.08 -2.30
N ILE A 125 -7.63 -7.29 -2.32
CA ILE A 125 -6.96 -8.21 -3.25
C ILE A 125 -6.02 -9.12 -2.45
N PRO A 126 -6.17 -10.45 -2.49
CA PRO A 126 -5.28 -11.36 -1.77
C PRO A 126 -3.88 -11.39 -2.41
N GLN A 127 -2.92 -12.04 -1.74
CA GLN A 127 -1.63 -12.37 -2.34
C GLN A 127 -1.81 -13.42 -3.46
N THR A 128 -2.16 -12.96 -4.66
CA THR A 128 -2.56 -13.81 -5.79
C THR A 128 -1.52 -14.87 -6.12
N HIS A 129 -0.22 -14.53 -6.10
CA HIS A 129 0.87 -15.46 -6.38
C HIS A 129 0.84 -16.68 -5.43
N LYS A 130 0.62 -16.46 -4.12
CA LYS A 130 0.47 -17.55 -3.15
C LYS A 130 -0.77 -18.38 -3.41
N TYR A 131 -1.88 -17.73 -3.74
CA TYR A 131 -3.14 -18.42 -4.01
C TYR A 131 -3.06 -19.33 -5.24
N ILE A 132 -2.30 -18.93 -6.27
CA ILE A 132 -2.13 -19.70 -7.51
C ILE A 132 -0.85 -20.57 -7.53
N GLY A 133 -0.14 -20.67 -6.41
CA GLY A 133 1.05 -21.53 -6.28
C GLY A 133 2.29 -21.06 -7.05
N GLN A 134 2.45 -19.74 -7.22
CA GLN A 134 3.64 -19.12 -7.81
C GLN A 134 4.46 -18.43 -6.72
N LEU A 135 5.75 -18.73 -6.65
CA LEU A 135 6.73 -18.16 -5.72
C LEU A 135 7.81 -17.41 -6.48
#